data_AF-A0A1V6N4R7-F1
#
_entry.id   AF-A0A1V6N4R7-F1
#
_cell.length_a   1.000
_cell.length_b   1.000
_cell.length_c   1.000
_cell.angle_alpha   90.00
_cell.angle_beta   90.00
_cell.angle_gamma   90.00
#
_symmetry.space_group_name_H-M   'P 1'
#
loop_
_entity.id
_entity.type
_entity.pdbx_description
1 polymer ?
#
loop_
_entity_poly.entity_id
_entity_poly.type
_entity_poly.pdbx_seq_one_letter_code
_entity_poly.pdbx_strand_id
1 'polypeptide(L)'
;MIGISADFDPVHLGHMKLIEKGKEIAEKTGDEVVIYLNKGYSANHAPFFTPFEARKDMALAAGADKVVGIEGLHHRLTLAYSVPIRIAMMIEDGVVDYVDAANVSTPEIIKYAQKFVKQGIFVGIPRNLPNRNVIRWFAVNEFLKEKYGRNMDFHIIPELEINNKEVNDKEFNDKEANGKESIGKISGREIRKSIIKNNMEIPEETKELLPKTTIKILQREIKKGTIPGRRNWDIIKKRMNTCSRPNLMNISYLNGNAINEIIKGRVYRDEESIWATFRRAGYGPVLTRLAISSIEEGVTRQEVVNLMKSYEEKGVIPKEQSVDKVIERSFYVADKCEKGEAASVANREFRSNSNIKIDDIPLFIDAGLYLTKFETKVLKRNLNNDLKEEASEKNKLNPQIYINKDGKLSCEIRVENKKIKTNLRLHSRDVTYIRYILDSQFIPVSAKIIKKKEGFRIRIFIHNQ
;
A
#
# COMPACT_ATOMS: atom_id res chain seq x y z
N MET A 1 6.68 -22.75 -16.25
CA MET A 1 7.53 -21.97 -15.31
C MET A 1 7.02 -22.10 -13.88
N ILE A 2 7.93 -22.07 -12.91
CA ILE A 2 7.62 -22.16 -11.47
C ILE A 2 7.96 -20.82 -10.80
N GLY A 3 6.98 -20.18 -10.17
CA GLY A 3 7.11 -18.83 -9.61
C GLY A 3 7.27 -18.83 -8.09
N ILE A 4 8.15 -17.97 -7.59
CA ILE A 4 8.25 -17.63 -6.16
C ILE A 4 8.23 -16.11 -6.02
N SER A 5 7.28 -15.55 -5.26
CA SER A 5 7.26 -14.12 -4.98
C SER A 5 7.86 -13.81 -3.61
N ALA A 6 8.89 -12.97 -3.58
CA ALA A 6 9.58 -12.67 -2.32
C ALA A 6 10.17 -11.26 -2.24
N ASP A 7 10.57 -10.91 -1.01
CA ASP A 7 11.44 -9.76 -0.71
C ASP A 7 12.93 -10.16 -0.68
N PHE A 8 13.23 -11.40 -0.24
CA PHE A 8 14.59 -11.97 -0.09
C PHE A 8 15.62 -11.00 0.48
N ASP A 9 15.34 -10.45 1.67
CA ASP A 9 16.14 -9.37 2.26
C ASP A 9 16.72 -9.74 3.64
N PRO A 10 17.80 -10.55 3.71
CA PRO A 10 18.49 -11.24 2.62
C PRO A 10 17.92 -12.66 2.36
N VAL A 11 18.48 -13.38 1.38
CA VAL A 11 18.20 -14.82 1.16
C VAL A 11 18.78 -15.64 2.32
N HIS A 12 17.92 -16.31 3.10
CA HIS A 12 18.32 -17.17 4.22
C HIS A 12 17.99 -18.63 3.91
N LEU A 13 18.37 -19.57 4.77
CA LEU A 13 18.17 -21.01 4.52
C LEU A 13 16.69 -21.39 4.30
N GLY A 14 15.76 -20.73 4.97
CA GLY A 14 14.32 -20.91 4.68
C GLY A 14 13.91 -20.51 3.26
N HIS A 15 14.58 -19.52 2.65
CA HIS A 15 14.35 -19.14 1.25
C HIS A 15 15.02 -20.14 0.30
N MET A 16 16.17 -20.70 0.66
CA MET A 16 16.80 -21.77 -0.11
C MET A 16 15.86 -22.97 -0.25
N LYS A 17 15.20 -23.41 0.83
CA LYS A 17 14.23 -24.52 0.77
C LYS A 17 13.08 -24.27 -0.21
N LEU A 18 12.62 -23.02 -0.35
CA LEU A 18 11.62 -22.66 -1.36
C LEU A 18 12.16 -22.83 -2.78
N ILE A 19 13.39 -22.38 -3.02
CA ILE A 19 14.05 -22.50 -4.33
C ILE A 19 14.35 -23.96 -4.65
N GLU A 20 14.86 -24.73 -3.69
CA GLU A 20 15.08 -26.18 -3.79
C GLU A 20 13.79 -26.90 -4.16
N LYS A 21 12.68 -26.58 -3.49
CA LYS A 21 11.38 -27.16 -3.83
C LYS A 21 10.96 -26.81 -5.26
N GLY A 22 11.20 -25.58 -5.69
CA GLY A 22 11.02 -25.18 -7.08
C GLY A 22 11.87 -26.03 -8.03
N LYS A 23 13.15 -26.29 -7.69
CA LYS A 23 14.05 -27.10 -8.52
C LYS A 23 13.63 -28.56 -8.60
N GLU A 24 13.13 -29.14 -7.51
CA GLU A 24 12.55 -30.50 -7.53
C GLU A 24 11.37 -30.62 -8.51
N ILE A 25 10.55 -29.56 -8.63
CA ILE A 25 9.43 -29.52 -9.59
C ILE A 25 9.98 -29.33 -11.01
N ALA A 26 10.92 -28.40 -11.18
CA ALA A 26 11.57 -28.11 -12.45
C ALA A 26 12.24 -29.35 -13.07
N GLU A 27 12.89 -30.19 -12.26
CA GLU A 27 13.50 -31.45 -12.73
C GLU A 27 12.48 -32.42 -13.31
N LYS A 28 11.22 -32.38 -12.85
CA LYS A 28 10.14 -33.24 -13.33
C LYS A 28 9.43 -32.68 -14.55
N THR A 29 9.30 -31.35 -14.64
CA THR A 29 8.51 -30.69 -15.68
C THR A 29 9.37 -30.10 -16.81
N GLY A 30 10.68 -29.93 -16.58
CA GLY A 30 11.58 -29.19 -17.47
C GLY A 30 11.43 -27.67 -17.40
N ASP A 31 10.72 -27.14 -16.39
CA ASP A 31 10.46 -25.71 -16.23
C ASP A 31 11.58 -24.94 -15.54
N GLU A 32 11.59 -23.62 -15.69
CA GLU A 32 12.49 -22.71 -14.96
C GLU A 32 11.89 -22.26 -13.61
N VAL A 33 12.75 -22.11 -12.60
CA VAL A 33 12.42 -21.47 -11.31
C VAL A 33 12.68 -19.97 -11.39
N VAL A 34 11.61 -19.19 -11.32
CA VAL A 34 11.61 -17.73 -11.49
C VAL A 34 11.23 -17.02 -10.20
N ILE A 35 12.11 -16.12 -9.73
CA ILE A 35 11.88 -15.32 -8.52
C ILE A 35 11.34 -13.93 -8.88
N TYR A 36 10.14 -13.63 -8.41
CA TYR A 36 9.48 -12.35 -8.53
C TYR A 36 9.83 -11.45 -7.33
N LEU A 37 10.92 -10.71 -7.49
CA LEU A 37 11.59 -9.97 -6.43
C LEU A 37 11.20 -8.49 -6.42
N ASN A 38 10.76 -7.97 -5.27
CA ASN A 38 10.46 -6.55 -5.14
C ASN A 38 11.71 -5.66 -5.29
N LYS A 39 11.57 -4.54 -6.00
CA LYS A 39 12.59 -3.51 -6.23
C LYS A 39 12.12 -2.16 -5.68
N GLY A 40 13.05 -1.39 -5.12
CA GLY A 40 12.79 -0.13 -4.44
C GLY A 40 12.28 -0.32 -3.01
N TYR A 41 11.03 -0.79 -2.85
CA TYR A 41 10.37 -0.93 -1.55
C TYR A 41 9.88 -2.36 -1.30
N SER A 42 10.04 -2.82 -0.05
CA SER A 42 9.52 -4.10 0.44
C SER A 42 8.00 -4.13 0.53
N ALA A 43 7.43 -5.33 0.68
CA ALA A 43 6.01 -5.53 0.99
C ALA A 43 5.53 -4.80 2.27
N ASN A 44 6.48 -4.39 3.13
CA ASN A 44 6.24 -3.58 4.32
C ASN A 44 6.47 -2.07 4.10
N HIS A 45 6.61 -1.64 2.85
CA HIS A 45 6.76 -0.25 2.42
C HIS A 45 8.03 0.45 2.94
N ALA A 46 9.08 -0.32 3.24
CA ALA A 46 10.39 0.20 3.63
C ALA A 46 11.45 -0.08 2.56
N PRO A 47 12.49 0.75 2.45
CA PRO A 47 13.69 0.40 1.69
C PRO A 47 14.23 -0.96 2.14
N PHE A 48 14.79 -1.70 1.19
CA PHE A 48 15.47 -2.95 1.51
C PHE A 48 16.75 -2.69 2.28
N PHE A 49 17.11 -3.62 3.15
CA PHE A 49 18.43 -3.63 3.76
C PHE A 49 19.50 -3.90 2.72
N THR A 50 19.24 -4.87 1.84
CA THR A 50 20.14 -5.28 0.75
C THR A 50 19.66 -4.70 -0.60
N PRO A 51 20.54 -4.10 -1.41
CA PRO A 51 20.20 -3.63 -2.75
C PRO A 51 19.60 -4.72 -3.65
N PHE A 52 18.80 -4.32 -4.63
CA PHE A 52 18.13 -5.27 -5.55
C PHE A 52 19.11 -6.21 -6.26
N GLU A 53 20.19 -5.68 -6.85
CA GLU A 53 21.19 -6.50 -7.55
C GLU A 53 21.83 -7.54 -6.62
N ALA A 54 22.13 -7.18 -5.37
CA ALA A 54 22.69 -8.13 -4.42
C ALA A 54 21.68 -9.21 -4.01
N ARG A 55 20.40 -8.88 -3.83
CA ARG A 55 19.34 -9.87 -3.55
C ARG A 55 19.08 -10.79 -4.76
N LYS A 56 19.17 -10.25 -5.97
CA LYS A 56 19.14 -11.01 -7.22
C LYS A 56 20.33 -11.99 -7.29
N ASP A 57 21.56 -11.53 -7.06
CA ASP A 57 22.75 -12.37 -7.01
C ASP A 57 22.58 -13.51 -6.00
N MET A 58 22.05 -13.20 -4.80
CA MET A 58 21.79 -14.21 -3.77
C MET A 58 20.76 -15.26 -4.22
N ALA A 59 19.69 -14.83 -4.91
CA ALA A 59 18.64 -15.73 -5.38
C ALA A 59 19.16 -16.68 -6.47
N LEU A 60 19.92 -16.15 -7.43
CA LEU A 60 20.56 -16.95 -8.48
C LEU A 60 21.58 -17.92 -7.88
N ALA A 61 22.40 -17.46 -6.94
CA ALA A 61 23.37 -18.30 -6.24
C ALA A 61 22.73 -19.35 -5.32
N ALA A 62 21.44 -19.18 -4.97
CA ALA A 62 20.65 -20.15 -4.22
C ALA A 62 19.94 -21.17 -5.12
N GLY A 63 20.11 -21.09 -6.45
CA GLY A 63 19.61 -22.07 -7.41
C GLY A 63 18.43 -21.61 -8.26
N ALA A 64 17.99 -20.35 -8.15
CA ALA A 64 16.98 -19.81 -9.06
C ALA A 64 17.56 -19.66 -10.48
N ASP A 65 16.75 -19.93 -11.50
CA ASP A 65 17.15 -19.80 -12.90
C ASP A 65 17.03 -18.35 -13.38
N LYS A 66 16.01 -17.64 -12.89
CA LYS A 66 15.72 -16.27 -13.32
C LYS A 66 15.18 -15.42 -12.16
N VAL A 67 15.45 -14.12 -12.23
CA VAL A 67 14.89 -13.12 -11.30
C VAL A 67 14.20 -12.02 -12.09
N VAL A 68 12.94 -11.77 -11.78
CA VAL A 68 12.11 -10.69 -12.34
C VAL A 68 11.92 -9.61 -11.27
N GLY A 69 12.34 -8.39 -11.57
CA GLY A 69 12.18 -7.25 -10.68
C GLY A 69 10.79 -6.64 -10.76
N ILE A 70 10.12 -6.50 -9.62
CA ILE A 70 8.82 -5.82 -9.51
C ILE A 70 9.02 -4.47 -8.85
N GLU A 71 8.86 -3.41 -9.62
CA GLU A 71 9.09 -2.03 -9.19
C GLU A 71 7.80 -1.23 -9.18
N GLY A 72 7.77 -0.17 -8.38
CA GLY A 72 6.72 0.85 -8.49
C GLY A 72 5.42 0.57 -7.74
N LEU A 73 5.23 -0.62 -7.15
CA LEU A 73 3.98 -0.96 -6.45
C LEU A 73 3.99 -0.55 -4.97
N HIS A 74 5.04 -0.89 -4.20
CA HIS A 74 4.96 -0.85 -2.73
C HIS A 74 5.18 0.52 -2.07
N HIS A 75 5.38 1.60 -2.82
CA HIS A 75 5.21 2.97 -2.30
C HIS A 75 3.91 3.63 -2.78
N ARG A 76 3.13 2.91 -3.60
CA ARG A 76 1.89 3.38 -4.23
C ARG A 76 0.66 2.58 -3.85
N LEU A 77 0.81 1.33 -3.44
CA LEU A 77 -0.27 0.38 -3.23
C LEU A 77 -0.05 -0.43 -1.95
N THR A 78 -1.15 -0.73 -1.27
CA THR A 78 -1.14 -1.74 -0.20
C THR A 78 -1.11 -3.15 -0.80
N LEU A 79 -0.75 -4.14 0.02
CA LEU A 79 -0.71 -5.55 -0.41
C LEU A 79 -2.03 -6.06 -1.00
N ALA A 80 -3.16 -5.51 -0.59
CA ALA A 80 -4.46 -5.92 -1.11
C ALA A 80 -4.66 -5.56 -2.60
N TYR A 81 -3.89 -4.60 -3.12
CA TYR A 81 -3.89 -4.23 -4.54
C TYR A 81 -2.64 -4.72 -5.27
N SER A 82 -1.47 -4.75 -4.61
CA SER A 82 -0.26 -5.23 -5.25
C SER A 82 -0.25 -6.74 -5.47
N VAL A 83 -0.90 -7.55 -4.62
CA VAL A 83 -0.93 -9.02 -4.77
C VAL A 83 -1.69 -9.45 -6.04
N PRO A 84 -2.91 -8.95 -6.32
CA PRO A 84 -3.57 -9.19 -7.61
C PRO A 84 -2.70 -8.90 -8.82
N ILE A 85 -2.05 -7.74 -8.83
CA ILE A 85 -1.12 -7.35 -9.91
C ILE A 85 0.01 -8.36 -10.07
N ARG A 86 0.61 -8.80 -8.96
CA ARG A 86 1.73 -9.74 -8.99
C ARG A 86 1.32 -11.14 -9.46
N ILE A 87 0.17 -11.67 -9.01
CA ILE A 87 -0.35 -12.94 -9.52
C ILE A 87 -0.65 -12.84 -11.02
N ALA A 88 -1.32 -11.77 -11.44
CA ALA A 88 -1.60 -11.53 -12.86
C ALA A 88 -0.33 -11.53 -13.71
N MET A 89 0.71 -10.81 -13.29
CA MET A 89 2.02 -10.83 -13.97
C MET A 89 2.62 -12.22 -14.06
N MET A 90 2.60 -13.01 -12.97
CA MET A 90 3.12 -14.38 -12.98
C MET A 90 2.34 -15.28 -13.95
N ILE A 91 1.01 -15.18 -13.96
CA ILE A 91 0.17 -15.93 -14.90
C ILE A 91 0.43 -15.51 -16.35
N GLU A 92 0.54 -14.21 -16.62
CA GLU A 92 0.81 -13.64 -17.94
C GLU A 92 2.20 -14.04 -18.47
N ASP A 93 3.20 -14.12 -17.59
CA ASP A 93 4.53 -14.58 -17.96
C ASP A 93 4.52 -16.08 -18.34
N GLY A 94 3.58 -16.88 -17.83
CA GLY A 94 3.49 -18.32 -18.09
C GLY A 94 3.86 -19.19 -16.88
N VAL A 95 3.79 -18.63 -15.67
CA VAL A 95 3.92 -19.42 -14.43
C VAL A 95 2.72 -20.34 -14.30
N VAL A 96 2.99 -21.62 -14.05
CA VAL A 96 1.98 -22.68 -13.86
C VAL A 96 2.02 -23.25 -12.44
N ASP A 97 3.19 -23.24 -11.80
CA ASP A 97 3.36 -23.65 -10.41
C ASP A 97 3.82 -22.47 -9.54
N TYR A 98 3.33 -22.39 -8.31
CA TYR A 98 3.73 -21.37 -7.35
C TYR A 98 4.18 -22.02 -6.04
N VAL A 99 5.37 -21.68 -5.55
CA VAL A 99 5.93 -22.25 -4.31
C VAL A 99 5.92 -21.20 -3.20
N ASP A 100 5.39 -21.57 -2.03
CA ASP A 100 5.38 -20.73 -0.83
C ASP A 100 5.56 -21.57 0.44
N ALA A 101 5.82 -20.93 1.57
CA ALA A 101 5.96 -21.61 2.86
C ALA A 101 4.87 -21.18 3.84
N ALA A 102 4.25 -22.16 4.48
CA ALA A 102 3.31 -21.94 5.57
C ALA A 102 3.25 -23.14 6.51
N ASN A 103 3.09 -22.86 7.81
CA ASN A 103 2.80 -23.86 8.83
C ASN A 103 1.28 -24.09 8.97
N VAL A 104 0.60 -24.22 7.83
CA VAL A 104 -0.85 -24.46 7.73
C VAL A 104 -1.09 -25.40 6.55
N SER A 105 -2.01 -26.34 6.70
CA SER A 105 -2.33 -27.28 5.63
C SER A 105 -2.96 -26.56 4.42
N THR A 106 -2.67 -27.04 3.21
CA THR A 106 -3.27 -26.51 1.98
C THR A 106 -4.81 -26.51 2.03
N PRO A 107 -5.51 -27.58 2.48
CA PRO A 107 -6.98 -27.55 2.59
C PRO A 107 -7.52 -26.45 3.50
N GLU A 108 -6.83 -26.12 4.60
CA GLU A 108 -7.23 -25.03 5.49
C GLU A 108 -7.03 -23.65 4.82
N ILE A 109 -5.91 -23.44 4.13
CA ILE A 109 -5.66 -22.23 3.35
C ILE A 109 -6.79 -22.02 2.33
N ILE A 110 -7.15 -23.07 1.60
CA ILE A 110 -8.26 -23.04 0.62
C ILE A 110 -9.56 -22.65 1.32
N LYS A 111 -9.92 -23.35 2.41
CA LYS A 111 -11.14 -23.08 3.19
C LYS A 111 -11.24 -21.62 3.63
N TYR A 112 -10.15 -21.04 4.14
CA TYR A 112 -10.14 -19.63 4.56
C TYR A 112 -10.22 -18.67 3.36
N ALA A 113 -9.55 -19.00 2.25
CA ALA A 113 -9.52 -18.17 1.06
C ALA A 113 -10.90 -18.06 0.38
N GLN A 114 -11.70 -19.14 0.38
CA GLN A 114 -13.01 -19.20 -0.29
C GLN A 114 -13.97 -18.06 0.11
N LYS A 115 -13.94 -17.63 1.37
CA LYS A 115 -14.75 -16.48 1.82
C LYS A 115 -14.37 -15.21 1.07
N PHE A 116 -13.07 -14.95 0.89
CA PHE A 116 -12.58 -13.74 0.25
C PHE A 116 -12.74 -13.78 -1.27
N VAL A 117 -12.64 -14.97 -1.88
CA VAL A 117 -12.97 -15.20 -3.29
C VAL A 117 -14.42 -14.79 -3.55
N LYS A 118 -15.37 -15.34 -2.80
CA LYS A 118 -16.81 -15.03 -2.94
C LYS A 118 -17.13 -13.56 -2.73
N GLN A 119 -16.42 -12.90 -1.81
CA GLN A 119 -16.61 -11.48 -1.54
C GLN A 119 -15.93 -10.57 -2.56
N GLY A 120 -14.93 -11.05 -3.31
CA GLY A 120 -14.10 -10.20 -4.16
C GLY A 120 -13.32 -9.13 -3.36
N ILE A 121 -13.05 -9.36 -2.07
CA ILE A 121 -12.37 -8.39 -1.19
C ILE A 121 -11.20 -9.06 -0.46
N PHE A 122 -9.99 -8.69 -0.84
CA PHE A 122 -8.71 -9.15 -0.31
C PHE A 122 -8.07 -8.16 0.69
N VAL A 123 -8.77 -7.05 0.95
CA VAL A 123 -8.45 -6.05 1.99
C VAL A 123 -8.97 -6.54 3.35
N GLY A 124 -8.18 -6.33 4.40
CA GLY A 124 -8.66 -6.51 5.77
C GLY A 124 -8.87 -7.95 6.19
N ILE A 125 -8.10 -8.89 5.62
CA ILE A 125 -8.01 -10.28 6.11
C ILE A 125 -7.66 -10.24 7.61
N PRO A 126 -8.49 -10.85 8.49
CA PRO A 126 -8.32 -10.76 9.94
C PRO A 126 -6.94 -11.21 10.41
N ARG A 127 -6.40 -10.53 11.43
CA ARG A 127 -5.05 -10.81 11.96
C ARG A 127 -4.94 -12.14 12.69
N ASN A 128 -6.05 -12.69 13.14
CA ASN A 128 -6.12 -13.99 13.81
C ASN A 128 -6.14 -15.18 12.83
N LEU A 129 -6.25 -14.94 11.51
CA LEU A 129 -6.09 -16.02 10.54
C LEU A 129 -4.60 -16.34 10.34
N PRO A 130 -4.22 -17.63 10.34
CA PRO A 130 -2.84 -18.04 10.14
C PRO A 130 -2.40 -17.76 8.70
N ASN A 131 -1.11 -17.49 8.48
CA ASN A 131 -0.49 -17.24 7.17
C ASN A 131 -1.35 -16.38 6.22
N ARG A 132 -1.93 -15.28 6.73
CA ARG A 132 -2.88 -14.40 6.00
C ARG A 132 -2.45 -13.97 4.60
N ASN A 133 -1.14 -13.90 4.35
CA ASN A 133 -0.61 -13.53 3.05
C ASN A 133 -0.79 -14.68 2.06
N VAL A 134 -0.51 -15.93 2.45
CA VAL A 134 -0.74 -17.13 1.63
C VAL A 134 -2.23 -17.30 1.33
N ILE A 135 -3.10 -17.08 2.32
CA ILE A 135 -4.56 -17.02 2.09
C ILE A 135 -4.92 -15.98 1.03
N ARG A 136 -4.29 -14.79 1.06
CA ARG A 136 -4.51 -13.75 0.04
C ARG A 136 -4.04 -14.20 -1.34
N TRP A 137 -2.84 -14.76 -1.44
CA TRP A 137 -2.27 -15.24 -2.71
C TRP A 137 -3.19 -16.29 -3.35
N PHE A 138 -3.67 -17.25 -2.55
CA PHE A 138 -4.60 -18.27 -3.01
C PHE A 138 -5.95 -17.67 -3.46
N ALA A 139 -6.55 -16.80 -2.64
CA ALA A 139 -7.84 -16.18 -2.98
C ALA A 139 -7.76 -15.35 -4.28
N VAL A 140 -6.62 -14.69 -4.50
CA VAL A 140 -6.38 -13.92 -5.73
C VAL A 140 -6.19 -14.83 -6.94
N ASN A 141 -5.45 -15.94 -6.80
CA ASN A 141 -5.29 -16.94 -7.86
C ASN A 141 -6.65 -17.46 -8.33
N GLU A 142 -7.51 -17.86 -7.39
CA GLU A 142 -8.87 -18.31 -7.69
C GLU A 142 -9.73 -17.23 -8.37
N PHE A 143 -9.64 -15.99 -7.92
CA PHE A 143 -10.36 -14.88 -8.54
C PHE A 143 -9.91 -14.64 -9.99
N LEU A 144 -8.61 -14.71 -10.26
CA LEU A 144 -8.06 -14.48 -11.60
C LEU A 144 -8.30 -15.64 -12.57
N LYS A 145 -8.79 -16.78 -12.09
CA LYS A 145 -9.18 -17.93 -12.92
C LYS A 145 -10.18 -17.55 -14.00
N GLU A 146 -11.18 -16.74 -13.66
CA GLU A 146 -12.22 -16.31 -14.60
C GLU A 146 -11.61 -15.54 -15.78
N LYS A 147 -10.60 -14.69 -15.50
CA LYS A 147 -9.91 -13.90 -16.52
C LYS A 147 -8.98 -14.75 -17.38
N TYR A 148 -8.15 -15.60 -16.78
CA TYR A 148 -7.07 -16.28 -17.50
C TYR A 148 -7.42 -17.72 -17.92
N GLY A 149 -8.59 -18.24 -17.52
CA GLY A 149 -9.02 -19.60 -17.82
C GLY A 149 -8.24 -20.69 -17.07
N ARG A 150 -7.33 -20.32 -16.17
CA ARG A 150 -6.46 -21.25 -15.43
C ARG A 150 -6.04 -20.69 -14.08
N ASN A 151 -5.61 -21.59 -13.21
CA ASN A 151 -4.94 -21.27 -11.94
C ASN A 151 -3.45 -21.61 -12.06
N MET A 152 -2.63 -21.04 -11.17
CA MET A 152 -1.36 -21.66 -10.79
C MET A 152 -1.60 -22.74 -9.72
N ASP A 153 -0.82 -23.80 -9.75
CA ASP A 153 -0.82 -24.85 -8.75
C ASP A 153 0.08 -24.48 -7.57
N PHE A 154 -0.49 -24.45 -6.37
CA PHE A 154 0.20 -23.98 -5.16
C PHE A 154 0.89 -25.14 -4.43
N HIS A 155 2.21 -25.04 -4.30
CA HIS A 155 3.06 -25.97 -3.56
C HIS A 155 3.47 -25.33 -2.25
N ILE A 156 2.78 -25.68 -1.16
CA ILE A 156 3.04 -25.15 0.17
C ILE A 156 3.96 -26.10 0.93
N ILE A 157 5.14 -25.61 1.32
CA ILE A 157 6.07 -26.35 2.18
C ILE A 157 6.03 -25.82 3.62
N PRO A 158 6.38 -26.64 4.62
CA PRO A 158 6.57 -26.16 5.99
C PRO A 158 7.64 -25.07 6.06
N GLU A 159 7.44 -24.09 6.93
CA GLU A 159 8.45 -23.07 7.19
C GLU A 159 9.64 -23.70 7.94
N LEU A 160 10.87 -23.30 7.59
CA LEU A 160 12.06 -23.78 8.28
C LEU A 160 12.15 -23.18 9.68
N GLU A 161 12.07 -24.03 10.70
CA GLU A 161 12.26 -23.69 12.11
C GLU A 161 13.69 -23.99 12.57
N ILE A 162 14.18 -23.18 13.52
CA ILE A 162 15.45 -23.42 14.19
C ILE A 162 15.18 -24.39 15.36
N ASN A 163 15.61 -25.64 15.22
CA ASN A 163 15.74 -26.55 16.36
C ASN A 163 17.08 -26.30 17.04
N ASN A 164 17.09 -26.19 18.38
CA ASN A 164 18.34 -26.26 19.15
C ASN A 164 19.03 -27.60 18.85
N LYS A 165 20.08 -27.55 18.01
CA LYS A 165 21.01 -28.64 17.69
C LYS A 165 20.38 -29.99 17.29
N GLU A 166 20.26 -30.23 15.99
CA GLU A 166 20.99 -31.29 15.28
C GLU A 166 20.48 -31.32 13.83
N VAL A 167 21.40 -30.99 12.92
CA VAL A 167 21.26 -31.34 11.51
C VAL A 167 21.40 -32.86 11.45
N ASN A 168 20.31 -33.56 11.19
CA ASN A 168 20.39 -34.86 10.53
C ASN A 168 19.18 -35.02 9.62
N ASP A 169 19.51 -35.15 8.33
CA ASP A 169 18.63 -35.65 7.30
C ASP A 169 18.12 -37.03 7.71
N LYS A 170 16.81 -37.17 7.95
CA LYS A 170 15.95 -38.28 7.52
C LYS A 170 14.58 -38.21 8.20
N GLU A 171 13.55 -38.42 7.38
CA GLU A 171 12.18 -38.82 7.72
C GLU A 171 11.43 -37.95 8.75
N PHE A 172 10.64 -37.00 8.23
CA PHE A 172 9.51 -36.46 8.97
C PHE A 172 8.27 -37.30 8.65
N ASN A 173 8.04 -38.34 9.45
CA ASN A 173 6.73 -38.97 9.60
C ASN A 173 6.22 -38.73 11.02
N ASP A 174 4.99 -38.25 11.06
CA ASP A 174 4.01 -38.24 12.14
C ASP A 174 4.38 -37.78 13.56
N LYS A 175 3.53 -36.85 14.02
CA LYS A 175 2.98 -36.74 15.38
C LYS A 175 3.81 -37.37 16.50
N GLU A 176 4.51 -36.54 17.25
CA GLU A 176 4.41 -36.61 18.71
C GLU A 176 4.81 -35.28 19.35
N ALA A 177 3.88 -34.75 20.13
CA ALA A 177 4.07 -33.65 21.04
C ALA A 177 4.99 -34.12 22.17
N ASN A 178 6.23 -33.61 22.23
CA ASN A 178 7.04 -33.63 23.45
C ASN A 178 8.04 -32.46 23.46
N GLY A 179 7.59 -31.33 24.02
CA GLY A 179 8.37 -30.52 24.97
C GLY A 179 9.71 -29.90 24.56
N LYS A 180 10.08 -29.80 23.28
CA LYS A 180 11.24 -29.01 22.85
C LYS A 180 10.77 -27.66 22.28
N GLU A 181 11.12 -26.56 22.95
CA GLU A 181 10.87 -25.20 22.46
C GLU A 181 11.58 -25.01 21.11
N SER A 182 10.81 -24.88 20.02
CA SER A 182 11.36 -24.38 18.76
C SER A 182 11.69 -22.89 18.92
N ILE A 183 12.87 -22.47 18.48
CA ILE A 183 13.32 -21.07 18.58
C ILE A 183 12.59 -20.18 17.54
N GLY A 184 11.72 -20.77 16.73
CA GLY A 184 10.88 -20.10 15.75
C GLY A 184 11.48 -20.09 14.34
N LYS A 185 10.65 -19.63 13.39
CA LYS A 185 11.00 -19.49 11.97
C LYS A 185 12.25 -18.63 11.77
N ILE A 186 13.11 -19.02 10.82
CA ILE A 186 14.19 -18.14 10.34
C ILE A 186 13.60 -16.81 9.83
N SER A 187 13.95 -15.72 10.51
CA SER A 187 13.40 -14.39 10.26
C SER A 187 14.44 -13.46 9.66
N GLY A 188 14.23 -13.05 8.40
CA GLY A 188 15.05 -12.01 7.77
C GLY A 188 15.10 -10.70 8.59
N ARG A 189 14.05 -10.38 9.36
CA ARG A 189 14.05 -9.20 10.25
C ARG A 189 15.08 -9.35 11.37
N GLU A 190 15.13 -10.50 12.03
CA GLU A 190 16.07 -10.73 13.13
C GLU A 190 17.51 -10.86 12.61
N ILE A 191 17.72 -11.46 11.43
CA ILE A 191 19.02 -11.48 10.73
C ILE A 191 19.53 -10.05 10.52
N ARG A 192 18.72 -9.17 9.91
CA ARG A 192 19.11 -7.77 9.66
C ARG A 192 19.42 -7.02 10.95
N LYS A 193 18.59 -7.22 11.99
CA LYS A 193 18.77 -6.60 13.29
C LYS A 193 20.05 -7.09 13.99
N SER A 194 20.36 -8.37 13.87
CA SER A 194 21.62 -8.95 14.36
C SER A 194 22.82 -8.27 13.72
N ILE A 195 22.84 -8.16 12.38
CA ILE A 195 23.93 -7.49 11.64
C ILE A 195 24.07 -6.02 12.06
N ILE A 196 22.96 -5.27 12.16
CA ILE A 196 22.98 -3.85 12.56
C ILE A 196 23.52 -3.69 14.00
N LYS A 197 23.09 -4.54 14.94
CA LYS A 197 23.52 -4.48 16.34
C LYS A 197 25.00 -4.83 16.54
N ASN A 198 25.58 -5.59 15.63
CA ASN A 198 26.99 -5.98 15.64
C ASN A 198 27.82 -5.10 14.69
N ASN A 199 27.49 -3.80 14.60
CA ASN A 199 28.25 -2.81 13.82
C ASN A 199 28.49 -3.21 12.35
N MET A 200 27.48 -3.80 11.72
CA MET A 200 27.54 -4.30 10.35
C MET A 200 28.45 -5.51 10.15
N GLU A 201 28.84 -6.22 11.20
CA GLU A 201 29.44 -7.54 11.10
C GLU A 201 28.36 -8.63 11.10
N ILE A 202 28.66 -9.78 10.51
CA ILE A 202 27.75 -10.94 10.49
C ILE A 202 28.24 -11.92 11.56
N PRO A 203 27.58 -12.03 12.72
CA PRO A 203 27.98 -12.96 13.78
C PRO A 203 27.85 -14.42 13.35
N GLU A 204 28.59 -15.34 13.98
CA GLU A 204 28.54 -16.79 13.67
C GLU A 204 27.11 -17.36 13.74
N GLU A 205 26.37 -17.05 14.80
CA GLU A 205 24.95 -17.45 14.94
C GLU A 205 24.08 -16.98 13.77
N THR A 206 24.39 -15.82 13.18
CA THR A 206 23.67 -15.31 12.00
C THR A 206 24.13 -15.98 10.71
N LYS A 207 25.41 -16.37 10.62
CA LYS A 207 25.95 -17.14 9.48
C LYS A 207 25.29 -18.51 9.39
N GLU A 208 25.00 -19.16 10.51
CA GLU A 208 24.30 -20.45 10.55
C GLU A 208 22.91 -20.42 9.90
N LEU A 209 22.28 -19.23 9.81
CA LEU A 209 20.96 -19.05 9.21
C LEU A 209 21.03 -18.69 7.71
N LEU A 210 22.24 -18.52 7.17
CA LEU A 210 22.47 -17.96 5.85
C LEU A 210 23.25 -18.94 4.95
N PRO A 211 22.92 -18.99 3.65
CA PRO A 211 23.76 -19.65 2.66
C PRO A 211 25.17 -19.05 2.65
N LYS A 212 26.21 -19.88 2.45
CA LYS A 212 27.61 -19.41 2.33
C LYS A 212 27.77 -18.35 1.23
N THR A 213 27.04 -18.48 0.14
CA THR A 213 26.99 -17.52 -0.98
C THR A 213 26.37 -16.20 -0.54
N THR A 214 25.23 -16.22 0.18
CA THR A 214 24.63 -15.01 0.76
C THR A 214 25.59 -14.29 1.70
N ILE A 215 26.30 -15.01 2.58
CA ILE A 215 27.27 -14.40 3.50
C ILE A 215 28.34 -13.61 2.73
N LYS A 216 28.92 -14.21 1.68
CA LYS A 216 29.92 -13.55 0.83
C LYS A 216 29.36 -12.29 0.17
N ILE A 217 28.15 -12.35 -0.37
CA ILE A 217 27.50 -11.21 -1.02
C ILE A 217 27.19 -10.10 0.01
N LEU A 218 26.67 -10.45 1.19
CA LEU A 218 26.44 -9.48 2.26
C LEU A 218 27.74 -8.79 2.70
N GLN A 219 28.81 -9.56 2.94
CA GLN A 219 30.12 -9.00 3.30
C GLN A 219 30.65 -8.05 2.22
N ARG A 220 30.49 -8.39 0.94
CA ARG A 220 30.82 -7.53 -0.19
C ARG A 220 30.07 -6.20 -0.14
N GLU A 221 28.76 -6.23 0.08
CA GLU A 221 27.92 -5.03 0.09
C GLU A 221 28.12 -4.18 1.35
N ILE A 222 28.36 -4.81 2.51
CA ILE A 222 28.76 -4.13 3.74
C ILE A 222 30.07 -3.37 3.52
N LYS A 223 31.09 -4.01 2.92
CA LYS A 223 32.38 -3.38 2.61
C LYS A 223 32.25 -2.20 1.64
N LYS A 224 31.30 -2.26 0.71
CA LYS A 224 30.98 -1.16 -0.21
C LYS A 224 30.19 -0.02 0.44
N GLY A 225 29.64 -0.22 1.64
CA GLY A 225 28.76 0.75 2.29
C GLY A 225 27.37 0.87 1.65
N THR A 226 26.94 -0.13 0.88
CA THR A 226 25.63 -0.14 0.19
C THR A 226 24.50 -0.70 1.07
N ILE A 227 24.82 -1.20 2.27
CA ILE A 227 23.90 -1.72 3.28
C ILE A 227 24.12 -0.94 4.60
N PRO A 228 23.07 -0.60 5.36
CA PRO A 228 21.66 -0.82 5.05
C PRO A 228 21.15 0.20 4.02
N GLY A 229 20.16 -0.19 3.20
CA GLY A 229 19.41 0.78 2.41
C GLY A 229 18.77 1.86 3.30
N ARG A 230 18.80 3.10 2.82
CA ARG A 230 18.42 4.29 3.60
C ARG A 230 17.26 5.02 2.96
N ARG A 231 16.49 5.72 3.79
CA ARG A 231 15.52 6.72 3.34
C ARG A 231 16.20 8.05 3.06
N ASN A 232 15.63 8.81 2.14
CA ASN A 232 15.94 10.21 1.95
C ASN A 232 15.22 11.05 3.03
N TRP A 233 15.81 11.09 4.23
CA TRP A 233 15.22 11.86 5.33
C TRP A 233 15.15 13.35 5.06
N ASP A 234 16.03 13.89 4.23
CA ASP A 234 16.04 15.32 3.92
C ASP A 234 14.83 15.72 3.08
N ILE A 235 14.44 14.94 2.07
CA ILE A 235 13.21 15.21 1.31
C ILE A 235 11.96 15.01 2.16
N ILE A 236 11.95 13.98 3.03
CA ILE A 236 10.84 13.71 3.94
C ILE A 236 10.64 14.89 4.89
N LYS A 237 11.70 15.28 5.63
CA LYS A 237 11.69 16.44 6.55
C LYS A 237 11.29 17.71 5.81
N LYS A 238 11.88 17.98 4.63
CA LYS A 238 11.54 19.16 3.82
C LYS A 238 10.05 19.21 3.53
N ARG A 239 9.47 18.17 2.93
CA ARG A 239 8.03 18.13 2.59
C ARG A 239 7.15 18.23 3.84
N MET A 240 7.46 17.47 4.90
CA MET A 240 6.70 17.52 6.15
C MET A 240 6.76 18.88 6.83
N ASN A 241 7.86 19.63 6.71
CA ASN A 241 8.02 20.97 7.30
C ASN A 241 7.43 22.10 6.45
N THR A 242 7.45 21.99 5.12
CA THR A 242 7.14 23.14 4.24
C THR A 242 5.82 23.04 3.48
N CYS A 243 5.29 21.83 3.22
CA CYS A 243 4.06 21.70 2.44
C CYS A 243 2.85 22.33 3.15
N SER A 244 1.93 22.96 2.40
CA SER A 244 0.66 23.44 2.95
C SER A 244 -0.28 22.26 3.27
N ARG A 245 -1.32 22.48 4.09
CA ARG A 245 -2.37 21.47 4.33
C ARG A 245 -2.98 20.91 3.03
N PRO A 246 -3.39 21.73 2.04
CA PRO A 246 -3.87 21.20 0.77
C PRO A 246 -2.82 20.42 -0.02
N ASN A 247 -1.56 20.87 -0.02
CA ASN A 247 -0.50 20.13 -0.74
C ASN A 247 -0.20 18.77 -0.08
N LEU A 248 -0.26 18.69 1.25
CA LEU A 248 -0.17 17.41 1.95
C LEU A 248 -1.40 16.52 1.67
N MET A 249 -2.58 17.11 1.52
CA MET A 249 -3.81 16.36 1.16
C MET A 249 -3.70 15.67 -0.19
N ASN A 250 -2.90 16.21 -1.12
CA ASN A 250 -2.68 15.59 -2.42
C ASN A 250 -1.71 14.40 -2.40
N ILE A 251 -0.90 14.26 -1.34
CA ILE A 251 -0.03 13.09 -1.16
C ILE A 251 -0.88 11.91 -0.72
N SER A 252 -0.67 10.75 -1.34
CA SER A 252 -1.37 9.51 -1.00
C SER A 252 -1.08 9.06 0.43
N TYR A 253 -2.03 8.31 0.99
CA TYR A 253 -1.93 7.70 2.32
C TYR A 253 -1.85 8.69 3.49
N LEU A 254 -2.15 9.98 3.26
CA LEU A 254 -2.35 10.98 4.29
C LEU A 254 -3.83 11.34 4.39
N ASN A 255 -4.45 11.06 5.53
CA ASN A 255 -5.80 11.53 5.88
C ASN A 255 -5.76 12.87 6.64
N GLY A 256 -6.92 13.47 6.90
CA GLY A 256 -6.98 14.77 7.58
C GLY A 256 -6.32 14.79 8.96
N ASN A 257 -6.44 13.71 9.72
CA ASN A 257 -5.85 13.59 11.04
C ASN A 257 -4.32 13.55 10.97
N ALA A 258 -3.75 12.74 10.08
CA ALA A 258 -2.30 12.70 9.85
C ALA A 258 -1.76 14.06 9.42
N ILE A 259 -2.45 14.74 8.51
CA ILE A 259 -2.03 16.08 8.06
C ILE A 259 -2.06 17.08 9.20
N ASN A 260 -3.10 17.07 10.02
CA ASN A 260 -3.19 17.97 11.17
C ASN A 260 -2.08 17.70 12.21
N GLU A 261 -1.79 16.44 12.49
CA GLU A 261 -0.66 16.07 13.35
C GLU A 261 0.69 16.45 12.74
N ILE A 262 0.85 16.33 11.42
CA ILE A 262 2.04 16.80 10.69
C ILE A 262 2.24 18.30 10.89
N ILE A 263 1.19 19.10 10.69
CA ILE A 263 1.31 20.56 10.86
C ILE A 263 1.61 20.92 12.32
N LYS A 264 0.97 20.23 13.28
CA LYS A 264 1.15 20.48 14.71
C LYS A 264 2.55 20.11 15.20
N GLY A 265 3.15 19.07 14.64
CA GLY A 265 4.47 18.57 15.05
C GLY A 265 5.66 19.29 14.43
N ARG A 266 5.45 20.29 13.56
CA ARG A 266 6.56 21.07 12.99
C ARG A 266 7.31 21.82 14.09
N VAL A 267 8.64 21.90 14.03
CA VAL A 267 9.55 21.48 12.95
C VAL A 267 10.15 20.10 13.22
N TYR A 268 10.15 19.23 12.21
CA TYR A 268 10.79 17.92 12.25
C TYR A 268 12.30 18.00 12.02
N ARG A 269 13.09 17.46 12.94
CA ARG A 269 14.55 17.42 12.87
C ARG A 269 15.11 16.00 12.82
N ASP A 270 14.37 15.06 13.38
CA ASP A 270 14.75 13.65 13.59
C ASP A 270 13.66 12.69 13.08
N GLU A 271 14.01 11.41 12.94
CA GLU A 271 13.09 10.36 12.50
C GLU A 271 12.02 10.02 13.56
N GLU A 272 12.35 10.05 14.84
CA GLU A 272 11.44 9.62 15.90
C GLU A 272 10.21 10.53 16.01
N SER A 273 10.39 11.84 15.87
CA SER A 273 9.31 12.82 15.85
C SER A 273 8.35 12.62 14.66
N ILE A 274 8.87 12.16 13.51
CA ILE A 274 8.05 11.76 12.35
C ILE A 274 7.20 10.54 12.70
N TRP A 275 7.80 9.48 13.26
CA TRP A 275 7.05 8.29 13.66
C TRP A 275 5.99 8.59 14.73
N ALA A 276 6.33 9.41 15.72
CA ALA A 276 5.42 9.83 16.78
C ALA A 276 4.19 10.56 16.22
N THR A 277 4.37 11.36 15.17
CA THR A 277 3.28 12.07 14.48
C THR A 277 2.26 11.10 13.90
N PHE A 278 2.72 10.07 13.18
CA PHE A 278 1.83 9.06 12.61
C PHE A 278 1.16 8.21 13.68
N ARG A 279 1.84 7.89 14.79
CA ARG A 279 1.22 7.20 15.93
C ARG A 279 0.07 8.01 16.53
N ARG A 280 0.26 9.32 16.74
CA ARG A 280 -0.81 10.22 17.23
C ARG A 280 -1.99 10.31 16.27
N ALA A 281 -1.74 10.18 14.96
CA ALA A 281 -2.78 10.10 13.95
C ALA A 281 -3.49 8.74 13.85
N GLY A 282 -3.12 7.76 14.69
CA GLY A 282 -3.70 6.42 14.72
C GLY A 282 -3.12 5.45 13.69
N TYR A 283 -1.96 5.74 13.10
CA TYR A 283 -1.39 4.89 12.05
C TYR A 283 -0.58 3.75 12.66
N GLY A 284 -0.86 2.53 12.22
CA GLY A 284 -0.04 1.37 12.53
C GLY A 284 1.27 1.36 11.71
N PRO A 285 2.28 0.55 12.10
CA PRO A 285 3.62 0.62 11.52
C PRO A 285 3.68 0.45 10.00
N VAL A 286 2.84 -0.43 9.42
CA VAL A 286 2.81 -0.69 7.97
C VAL A 286 2.27 0.53 7.22
N LEU A 287 1.16 1.10 7.68
CA LEU A 287 0.57 2.29 7.05
C LEU A 287 1.48 3.52 7.23
N THR A 288 2.13 3.66 8.38
CA THR A 288 3.13 4.71 8.60
C THR A 288 4.27 4.62 7.59
N ARG A 289 4.81 3.42 7.32
CA ARG A 289 5.85 3.25 6.31
C ARG A 289 5.37 3.61 4.92
N LEU A 290 4.16 3.21 4.55
CA LEU A 290 3.57 3.57 3.25
C LEU A 290 3.42 5.08 3.12
N ALA A 291 2.85 5.74 4.12
CA ALA A 291 2.71 7.20 4.14
C ALA A 291 4.07 7.91 4.07
N ILE A 292 5.09 7.45 4.80
CA ILE A 292 6.45 8.00 4.72
C ILE A 292 7.04 7.78 3.33
N SER A 293 6.89 6.60 2.72
CA SER A 293 7.37 6.34 1.36
C SER A 293 6.63 7.18 0.31
N SER A 294 5.33 7.42 0.46
CA SER A 294 4.59 8.33 -0.41
C SER A 294 5.00 9.79 -0.21
N ILE A 295 5.35 10.21 1.02
CA ILE A 295 5.97 11.52 1.27
C ILE A 295 7.36 11.58 0.66
N GLU A 296 8.16 10.51 0.71
CA GLU A 296 9.54 10.43 0.21
C GLU A 296 9.60 10.49 -1.32
N GLU A 297 8.68 9.83 -1.99
CA GLU A 297 8.60 9.77 -3.45
C GLU A 297 7.69 10.87 -4.04
N GLY A 298 6.85 11.50 -3.21
CA GLY A 298 5.89 12.50 -3.67
C GLY A 298 4.69 11.90 -4.40
N VAL A 299 4.33 10.66 -4.06
CA VAL A 299 3.23 9.92 -4.69
C VAL A 299 1.92 10.66 -4.47
N THR A 300 1.24 10.99 -5.56
CA THR A 300 -0.04 11.69 -5.51
C THR A 300 -1.22 10.72 -5.46
N ARG A 301 -2.35 11.19 -4.94
CA ARG A 301 -3.62 10.46 -4.98
C ARG A 301 -4.06 10.10 -6.40
N GLN A 302 -3.88 11.03 -7.34
CA GLN A 302 -4.19 10.82 -8.74
C GLN A 302 -3.32 9.70 -9.35
N GLU A 303 -2.03 9.67 -9.03
CA GLU A 303 -1.11 8.62 -9.49
C GLU A 303 -1.53 7.23 -8.99
N VAL A 304 -1.96 7.13 -7.73
CA VAL A 304 -2.47 5.85 -7.17
C VAL A 304 -3.76 5.42 -7.87
N VAL A 305 -4.70 6.35 -8.06
CA VAL A 305 -5.97 6.04 -8.74
C VAL A 305 -5.74 5.66 -10.21
N ASN A 306 -4.89 6.36 -10.94
CA ASN A 306 -4.54 6.00 -12.33
C ASN A 306 -3.94 4.60 -12.40
N LEU A 307 -3.02 4.29 -11.47
CA LEU A 307 -2.43 2.96 -11.38
C LEU A 307 -3.51 1.90 -11.10
N MET A 308 -4.39 2.13 -10.13
CA MET A 308 -5.48 1.20 -9.81
C MET A 308 -6.42 0.99 -11.00
N LYS A 309 -6.90 2.08 -11.62
CA LYS A 309 -7.78 2.04 -12.80
C LYS A 309 -7.16 1.25 -13.95
N SER A 310 -5.87 1.45 -14.23
CA SER A 310 -5.18 0.69 -15.29
C SER A 310 -5.19 -0.83 -15.08
N TYR A 311 -5.27 -1.31 -13.83
CA TYR A 311 -5.39 -2.73 -13.51
C TYR A 311 -6.85 -3.18 -13.32
N GLU A 312 -7.76 -2.28 -12.94
CA GLU A 312 -9.21 -2.51 -12.98
C GLU A 312 -9.68 -2.75 -14.43
N GLU A 313 -9.24 -1.93 -15.39
CA GLU A 313 -9.53 -2.08 -16.82
C GLU A 313 -9.02 -3.40 -17.39
N LYS A 314 -7.88 -3.88 -16.88
CA LYS A 314 -7.34 -5.20 -17.20
C LYS A 314 -8.08 -6.34 -16.50
N GLY A 315 -9.08 -6.09 -15.66
CA GLY A 315 -9.77 -7.14 -14.88
C GLY A 315 -8.89 -7.81 -13.82
N VAL A 316 -7.80 -7.17 -13.40
CA VAL A 316 -6.86 -7.71 -12.39
C VAL A 316 -7.28 -7.33 -10.97
N ILE A 317 -7.94 -6.18 -10.81
CA ILE A 317 -8.49 -5.76 -9.52
C ILE A 317 -9.96 -6.20 -9.44
N PRO A 318 -10.39 -6.83 -8.34
CA PRO A 318 -11.80 -7.17 -8.14
C PRO A 318 -12.70 -5.95 -8.16
N LYS A 319 -13.90 -6.10 -8.71
CA LYS A 319 -14.93 -5.04 -8.73
C LYS A 319 -15.25 -4.52 -7.34
N GLU A 320 -15.33 -5.39 -6.34
CA GLU A 320 -15.63 -5.01 -4.95
C GLU A 320 -14.49 -4.24 -4.24
N GLN A 321 -13.33 -4.11 -4.91
CA GLN A 321 -12.18 -3.33 -4.49
C GLN A 321 -11.90 -2.12 -5.40
N SER A 322 -12.71 -1.87 -6.43
CA SER A 322 -12.44 -0.79 -7.36
C SER A 322 -12.53 0.58 -6.71
N VAL A 323 -11.90 1.59 -7.33
CA VAL A 323 -12.04 2.98 -6.92
C VAL A 323 -13.52 3.37 -6.84
N ASP A 324 -14.32 2.98 -7.84
CA ASP A 324 -15.74 3.29 -7.90
C ASP A 324 -16.49 2.67 -6.72
N LYS A 325 -16.18 1.43 -6.36
CA LYS A 325 -16.86 0.76 -5.25
C LYS A 325 -16.51 1.38 -3.89
N VAL A 326 -15.31 1.96 -3.77
CA VAL A 326 -14.94 2.76 -2.58
C VAL A 326 -15.70 4.08 -2.54
N ILE A 327 -15.95 4.71 -3.69
CA ILE A 327 -16.79 5.91 -3.81
C ILE A 327 -18.26 5.57 -3.47
N GLU A 328 -18.81 4.48 -4.03
CA GLU A 328 -20.15 3.96 -3.74
C GLU A 328 -20.34 3.75 -2.24
N ARG A 329 -19.41 3.01 -1.60
CA ARG A 329 -19.43 2.78 -0.16
C ARG A 329 -19.42 4.08 0.64
N SER A 330 -18.61 5.04 0.23
CA SER A 330 -18.48 6.32 0.93
C SER A 330 -19.79 7.11 0.88
N PHE A 331 -20.51 7.07 -0.25
CA PHE A 331 -21.81 7.72 -0.38
C PHE A 331 -22.89 6.97 0.42
N TYR A 332 -22.92 5.63 0.33
CA TYR A 332 -23.83 4.79 1.11
C TYR A 332 -23.77 5.11 2.60
N VAL A 333 -22.55 5.12 3.16
CA VAL A 333 -22.34 5.37 4.58
C VAL A 333 -22.79 6.78 4.95
N ALA A 334 -22.53 7.77 4.10
CA ALA A 334 -22.99 9.13 4.34
C ALA A 334 -24.52 9.25 4.36
N ASP A 335 -25.22 8.61 3.42
CA ASP A 335 -26.69 8.58 3.37
C ASP A 335 -27.31 7.89 4.60
N LYS A 336 -26.73 6.76 5.03
CA LYS A 336 -27.17 6.06 6.25
C LYS A 336 -26.91 6.86 7.52
N CYS A 337 -25.78 7.55 7.60
CA CYS A 337 -25.49 8.44 8.72
C CYS A 337 -26.46 9.63 8.80
N GLU A 338 -26.90 10.18 7.66
CA GLU A 338 -27.94 11.22 7.65
C GLU A 338 -29.28 10.71 8.21
N LYS A 339 -29.57 9.41 8.02
CA LYS A 339 -30.74 8.71 8.58
C LYS A 339 -30.55 8.28 10.04
N GLY A 340 -29.46 8.67 10.69
CA GLY A 340 -29.17 8.39 12.11
C GLY A 340 -28.42 7.09 12.37
N GLU A 341 -27.97 6.38 11.34
CA GLU A 341 -27.21 5.13 11.53
C GLU A 341 -25.73 5.40 11.84
N ALA A 342 -25.14 4.61 12.73
CA ALA A 342 -23.71 4.68 13.00
C ALA A 342 -22.90 4.25 11.77
N ALA A 343 -21.89 5.04 11.42
CA ALA A 343 -21.10 4.83 10.21
C ALA A 343 -20.41 3.46 10.14
N SER A 344 -20.03 2.90 11.30
CA SER A 344 -19.45 1.56 11.42
C SER A 344 -20.43 0.45 11.07
N VAL A 345 -21.72 0.63 11.38
CA VAL A 345 -22.79 -0.33 11.07
C VAL A 345 -23.09 -0.30 9.58
N ALA A 346 -23.33 0.89 9.01
CA ALA A 346 -23.56 1.07 7.58
C ALA A 346 -22.38 0.52 6.74
N ASN A 347 -21.15 0.79 7.15
CA ASN A 347 -19.96 0.26 6.46
C ASN A 347 -19.89 -1.27 6.52
N ARG A 348 -20.31 -1.89 7.63
CA ARG A 348 -20.36 -3.35 7.76
C ARG A 348 -21.47 -3.94 6.89
N GLU A 349 -22.64 -3.31 6.85
CA GLU A 349 -23.76 -3.72 5.99
C GLU A 349 -23.34 -3.70 4.53
N PHE A 350 -22.78 -2.59 4.04
CA PHE A 350 -22.30 -2.46 2.65
C PHE A 350 -21.31 -3.55 2.26
N ARG A 351 -20.35 -3.87 3.14
CA ARG A 351 -19.33 -4.90 2.88
C ARG A 351 -19.86 -6.33 2.95
N SER A 352 -20.98 -6.55 3.62
CA SER A 352 -21.54 -7.90 3.83
C SER A 352 -22.61 -8.26 2.81
N ASN A 353 -23.20 -7.25 2.16
CA ASN A 353 -24.28 -7.42 1.21
C ASN A 353 -23.86 -6.94 -0.20
N SER A 354 -23.41 -7.87 -1.03
CA SER A 354 -23.02 -7.62 -2.43
C SER A 354 -24.17 -7.17 -3.33
N ASN A 355 -25.43 -7.23 -2.87
CA ASN A 355 -26.59 -6.81 -3.65
C ASN A 355 -26.88 -5.30 -3.53
N ILE A 356 -26.16 -4.57 -2.66
CA ILE A 356 -26.34 -3.12 -2.54
C ILE A 356 -25.78 -2.44 -3.79
N LYS A 357 -26.69 -1.85 -4.57
CA LYS A 357 -26.39 -1.01 -5.73
C LYS A 357 -26.82 0.42 -5.45
N ILE A 358 -26.05 1.37 -5.98
CA ILE A 358 -26.33 2.80 -5.85
C ILE A 358 -26.19 3.41 -7.24
N ASP A 359 -27.32 3.78 -7.81
CA ASP A 359 -27.38 4.16 -9.22
C ASP A 359 -27.06 5.67 -9.43
N ASP A 360 -27.21 6.50 -8.39
CA ASP A 360 -27.05 7.97 -8.48
C ASP A 360 -26.01 8.53 -7.50
N ILE A 361 -24.73 8.28 -7.78
CA ILE A 361 -23.64 8.79 -6.94
C ILE A 361 -23.20 10.17 -7.40
N PRO A 362 -23.24 11.19 -6.51
CA PRO A 362 -22.80 12.52 -6.89
C PRO A 362 -21.27 12.55 -7.03
N LEU A 363 -20.79 12.59 -8.29
CA LEU A 363 -19.36 12.77 -8.60
C LEU A 363 -18.90 14.22 -8.42
N PHE A 364 -19.83 15.15 -8.22
CA PHE A 364 -19.51 16.51 -7.84
C PHE A 364 -20.50 17.07 -6.83
N ILE A 365 -20.02 18.00 -6.00
CA ILE A 365 -20.81 18.68 -4.97
C ILE A 365 -20.50 20.17 -4.99
N ASP A 366 -21.55 20.99 -5.00
CA ASP A 366 -21.42 22.45 -4.97
C ASP A 366 -21.46 22.96 -3.51
N ALA A 367 -20.33 23.43 -3.01
CA ALA A 367 -20.19 24.00 -1.68
C ALA A 367 -20.32 25.53 -1.68
N GLY A 368 -20.97 26.09 -0.67
CA GLY A 368 -20.92 27.52 -0.38
C GLY A 368 -19.58 27.96 0.23
N LEU A 369 -19.27 29.25 0.10
CA LEU A 369 -18.09 29.88 0.68
C LEU A 369 -18.50 30.92 1.73
N TYR A 370 -17.70 31.05 2.80
CA TYR A 370 -17.79 32.14 3.77
C TYR A 370 -16.75 33.21 3.41
N LEU A 371 -17.08 34.06 2.42
CA LEU A 371 -16.21 35.15 2.00
C LEU A 371 -16.66 36.47 2.60
N THR A 372 -15.71 37.27 3.06
CA THR A 372 -15.94 38.69 3.37
C THR A 372 -16.23 39.49 2.10
N LYS A 373 -16.79 40.70 2.25
CA LYS A 373 -16.98 41.64 1.13
C LYS A 373 -15.66 41.92 0.39
N PHE A 374 -14.55 42.01 1.13
CA PHE A 374 -13.22 42.23 0.57
C PHE A 374 -12.73 41.04 -0.25
N GLU A 375 -12.75 39.83 0.31
CA GLU A 375 -12.34 38.61 -0.38
C GLU A 375 -13.19 38.34 -1.62
N THR A 376 -14.49 38.63 -1.54
CA THR A 376 -15.41 38.54 -2.70
C THR A 376 -14.98 39.48 -3.83
N LYS A 377 -14.57 40.73 -3.52
CA LYS A 377 -14.06 41.68 -4.52
C LYS A 377 -12.74 41.19 -5.13
N VAL A 378 -11.82 40.68 -4.30
CA VAL A 378 -10.53 40.13 -4.75
C VAL A 378 -10.75 38.93 -5.69
N LEU A 379 -11.62 38.00 -5.30
CA LEU A 379 -11.93 36.82 -6.09
C LEU A 379 -12.58 37.20 -7.43
N LYS A 380 -13.54 38.13 -7.43
CA LYS A 380 -14.17 38.67 -8.66
C LYS A 380 -13.14 39.22 -9.64
N ARG A 381 -12.20 40.03 -9.14
CA ARG A 381 -11.17 40.65 -9.97
C ARG A 381 -10.26 39.60 -10.63
N ASN A 382 -9.83 38.60 -9.86
CA ASN A 382 -8.95 37.55 -10.36
C ASN A 382 -9.68 36.61 -11.34
N LEU A 383 -10.95 36.24 -11.08
CA LEU A 383 -11.74 35.44 -12.01
C LEU A 383 -11.95 36.13 -13.36
N ASN A 384 -12.13 37.45 -13.38
CA ASN A 384 -12.24 38.20 -14.64
C ASN A 384 -10.92 38.27 -15.42
N ASN A 385 -9.79 38.16 -14.73
CA ASN A 385 -8.46 38.13 -15.37
C ASN A 385 -8.14 36.72 -15.91
N ASP A 386 -8.56 35.67 -15.22
CA ASP A 386 -8.42 34.26 -15.64
C ASP A 386 -9.19 33.91 -16.92
N LEU A 387 -10.24 34.67 -17.25
CA LEU A 387 -11.07 34.47 -18.44
C LEU A 387 -10.46 35.06 -19.72
N LYS A 388 -9.28 35.73 -19.64
CA LYS A 388 -8.54 36.14 -20.84
C LYS A 388 -7.79 34.94 -21.38
N GLU A 389 -7.97 34.64 -22.67
CA GLU A 389 -7.54 33.40 -23.36
C GLU A 389 -6.02 33.10 -23.32
N GLU A 390 -5.20 33.98 -22.75
CA GLU A 390 -3.75 33.83 -22.60
C GLU A 390 -3.28 33.65 -21.14
N ALA A 391 -4.19 33.34 -20.20
CA ALA A 391 -3.79 33.02 -18.84
C ALA A 391 -2.98 31.70 -18.82
N SER A 392 -1.65 31.81 -18.70
CA SER A 392 -0.76 30.67 -18.46
C SER A 392 -1.31 29.76 -17.33
N GLU A 393 -1.05 28.45 -17.36
CA GLU A 393 -1.49 27.51 -16.31
C GLU A 393 -1.17 27.97 -14.88
N LYS A 394 -0.15 28.82 -14.71
CA LYS A 394 0.25 29.42 -13.43
C LYS A 394 -0.76 30.44 -12.87
N ASN A 395 -1.57 31.07 -13.70
CA ASN A 395 -2.53 32.10 -13.27
C ASN A 395 -3.91 31.54 -12.96
N LYS A 396 -4.23 30.34 -13.47
CA LYS A 396 -5.54 29.71 -13.27
C LYS A 396 -5.82 29.48 -11.79
N LEU A 397 -6.89 30.07 -11.29
CA LEU A 397 -7.39 29.86 -9.94
C LEU A 397 -7.72 28.38 -9.74
N ASN A 398 -6.92 27.73 -8.89
CA ASN A 398 -7.08 26.32 -8.54
C ASN A 398 -7.43 26.18 -7.05
N PRO A 399 -8.72 26.15 -6.70
CA PRO A 399 -9.17 25.89 -5.34
C PRO A 399 -8.68 24.53 -4.86
N GLN A 400 -8.10 24.48 -3.66
CA GLN A 400 -7.61 23.24 -3.08
C GLN A 400 -8.43 22.90 -1.82
N ILE A 401 -9.07 21.73 -1.84
CA ILE A 401 -9.88 21.23 -0.72
C ILE A 401 -8.98 20.57 0.32
N TYR A 402 -9.24 20.86 1.60
CA TYR A 402 -8.51 20.25 2.69
C TYR A 402 -9.35 20.19 3.98
N ILE A 403 -8.85 19.45 4.95
CA ILE A 403 -9.41 19.36 6.30
C ILE A 403 -8.61 20.30 7.20
N ASN A 404 -9.28 21.25 7.85
CA ASN A 404 -8.61 22.19 8.73
C ASN A 404 -8.34 21.60 10.12
N LYS A 405 -7.69 22.39 10.99
CA LYS A 405 -7.31 21.97 12.36
C LYS A 405 -8.50 21.62 13.26
N ASP A 406 -9.69 22.15 12.95
CA ASP A 406 -10.93 21.92 13.69
C ASP A 406 -11.77 20.80 13.05
N GLY A 407 -11.18 20.06 12.10
CA GLY A 407 -11.84 18.94 11.39
C GLY A 407 -12.79 19.35 10.28
N LYS A 408 -12.99 20.65 10.02
CA LYS A 408 -13.94 21.16 9.02
C LYS A 408 -13.37 21.08 7.60
N LEU A 409 -14.22 20.76 6.64
CA LEU A 409 -13.90 20.88 5.21
C LEU A 409 -13.70 22.36 4.87
N SER A 410 -12.57 22.66 4.25
CA SER A 410 -12.12 24.00 3.93
C SER A 410 -11.54 24.04 2.53
N CYS A 411 -11.43 25.26 2.00
CA CYS A 411 -10.85 25.52 0.70
C CYS A 411 -9.78 26.61 0.82
N GLU A 412 -8.62 26.38 0.17
CA GLU A 412 -7.59 27.39 -0.06
C GLU A 412 -7.66 27.83 -1.53
N ILE A 413 -7.86 29.13 -1.76
CA ILE A 413 -7.80 29.73 -3.09
C ILE A 413 -6.60 30.68 -3.09
N ARG A 414 -5.65 30.42 -3.97
CA ARG A 414 -4.51 31.32 -4.19
C ARG A 414 -4.86 32.29 -5.30
N VAL A 415 -4.85 33.57 -4.98
CA VAL A 415 -5.04 34.70 -5.89
C VAL A 415 -3.72 35.48 -5.92
N GLU A 416 -3.55 36.41 -6.86
CA GLU A 416 -2.33 37.23 -6.93
C GLU A 416 -1.94 37.80 -5.55
N ASN A 417 -0.76 37.40 -5.06
CA ASN A 417 -0.17 37.80 -3.78
C ASN A 417 -1.02 37.55 -2.52
N LYS A 418 -2.12 36.78 -2.58
CA LYS A 418 -2.95 36.47 -1.40
C LYS A 418 -3.46 35.03 -1.40
N LYS A 419 -3.80 34.56 -0.20
CA LYS A 419 -4.43 33.26 0.02
C LYS A 419 -5.74 33.47 0.76
N ILE A 420 -6.83 33.05 0.15
CA ILE A 420 -8.16 33.05 0.77
C ILE A 420 -8.37 31.64 1.35
N LYS A 421 -8.72 31.57 2.64
CA LYS A 421 -9.03 30.31 3.34
C LYS A 421 -10.40 30.42 3.96
N THR A 422 -11.29 29.53 3.55
CA THR A 422 -12.68 29.54 4.02
C THR A 422 -13.15 28.14 4.35
N ASN A 423 -13.97 28.02 5.39
CA ASN A 423 -14.75 26.82 5.61
C ASN A 423 -15.78 26.68 4.48
N LEU A 424 -16.10 25.45 4.12
CA LEU A 424 -17.14 25.14 3.15
C LEU A 424 -18.51 25.04 3.84
N ARG A 425 -19.55 25.55 3.18
CA ARG A 425 -20.96 25.36 3.59
C ARG A 425 -21.57 24.25 2.75
N LEU A 426 -21.88 23.13 3.39
CA LEU A 426 -22.35 21.88 2.80
C LEU A 426 -23.45 21.27 3.69
N HIS A 427 -24.29 20.42 3.12
CA HIS A 427 -25.19 19.58 3.91
C HIS A 427 -24.40 18.54 4.71
N SER A 428 -24.95 18.07 5.83
CA SER A 428 -24.31 17.10 6.74
C SER A 428 -23.90 15.80 6.02
N ARG A 429 -24.76 15.28 5.15
CA ARG A 429 -24.45 14.12 4.29
C ARG A 429 -23.24 14.38 3.42
N ASP A 430 -23.21 15.50 2.71
CA ASP A 430 -22.13 15.83 1.78
C ASP A 430 -20.78 16.03 2.50
N VAL A 431 -20.81 16.63 3.70
CA VAL A 431 -19.62 16.71 4.57
C VAL A 431 -19.11 15.31 4.90
N THR A 432 -19.99 14.41 5.33
CA THR A 432 -19.64 13.03 5.66
C THR A 432 -19.05 12.33 4.43
N TYR A 433 -19.72 12.44 3.28
CA TYR A 433 -19.29 11.80 2.06
C TYR A 433 -17.89 12.26 1.60
N ILE A 434 -17.67 13.57 1.49
CA ILE A 434 -16.36 14.11 1.10
C ILE A 434 -15.29 13.75 2.14
N ARG A 435 -15.63 13.71 3.44
CA ARG A 435 -14.71 13.23 4.48
C ARG A 435 -14.30 11.78 4.27
N TYR A 436 -15.25 10.89 4.00
CA TYR A 436 -14.94 9.49 3.68
C TYR A 436 -14.04 9.37 2.45
N ILE A 437 -14.30 10.16 1.40
CA ILE A 437 -13.43 10.22 0.22
C ILE A 437 -12.02 10.68 0.59
N LEU A 438 -11.88 11.80 1.32
CA LEU A 438 -10.57 12.33 1.71
C LEU A 438 -9.83 11.39 2.66
N ASP A 439 -10.54 10.73 3.57
CA ASP A 439 -9.98 9.81 4.56
C ASP A 439 -9.76 8.40 4.01
N SER A 440 -10.25 8.09 2.79
CA SER A 440 -9.83 6.90 2.01
C SER A 440 -8.34 6.93 1.63
N GLN A 441 -7.73 8.11 1.75
CA GLN A 441 -6.29 8.39 1.62
C GLN A 441 -5.70 8.31 0.20
N PHE A 442 -6.40 7.73 -0.79
CA PHE A 442 -5.89 7.64 -2.15
C PHE A 442 -6.83 8.25 -3.21
N ILE A 443 -8.10 8.54 -2.90
CA ILE A 443 -9.01 9.16 -3.87
C ILE A 443 -8.72 10.67 -3.94
N PRO A 444 -8.38 11.22 -5.13
CA PRO A 444 -8.15 12.64 -5.29
C PRO A 444 -9.47 13.42 -5.31
N VAL A 445 -9.40 14.65 -4.83
CA VAL A 445 -10.49 15.61 -4.90
C VAL A 445 -9.95 16.87 -5.56
N SER A 446 -10.60 17.32 -6.63
CA SER A 446 -10.28 18.59 -7.28
C SER A 446 -11.43 19.57 -7.08
N ALA A 447 -11.20 20.85 -7.37
CA ALA A 447 -12.25 21.85 -7.23
C ALA A 447 -12.13 22.97 -8.26
N LYS A 448 -13.27 23.56 -8.60
CA LYS A 448 -13.38 24.75 -9.46
C LYS A 448 -14.32 25.76 -8.84
N ILE A 449 -14.05 27.04 -9.05
CA ILE A 449 -14.98 28.10 -8.68
C ILE A 449 -16.07 28.16 -9.73
N ILE A 450 -17.32 28.23 -9.30
CA ILE A 450 -18.48 28.46 -10.17
C ILE A 450 -19.28 29.65 -9.67
N LYS A 451 -19.94 30.36 -10.58
CA LYS A 451 -20.83 31.48 -10.26
C LYS A 451 -22.28 31.01 -10.37
N LYS A 452 -23.05 31.13 -9.29
CA LYS A 452 -24.51 30.95 -9.26
C LYS A 452 -25.20 32.29 -9.00
N LYS A 453 -26.53 32.34 -9.14
CA LYS A 453 -27.34 33.54 -8.85
C LYS A 453 -27.08 34.08 -7.43
N GLU A 454 -26.95 33.18 -6.45
CA GLU A 454 -26.72 33.53 -5.04
C GLU A 454 -25.26 33.88 -4.69
N GLY A 455 -24.32 33.78 -5.64
CA GLY A 455 -22.90 34.08 -5.43
C GLY A 455 -21.94 32.99 -5.89
N PHE A 456 -20.70 33.04 -5.41
CA PHE A 456 -19.67 32.06 -5.74
C PHE A 456 -19.85 30.77 -4.95
N ARG A 457 -19.69 29.65 -5.64
CA ARG A 457 -19.61 28.32 -5.05
C ARG A 457 -18.30 27.66 -5.45
N ILE A 458 -17.92 26.64 -4.71
CA ILE A 458 -16.87 25.71 -5.11
C ILE A 458 -17.52 24.42 -5.53
N ARG A 459 -17.37 24.05 -6.80
CA ARG A 459 -17.68 22.71 -7.25
C ARG A 459 -16.51 21.81 -6.91
N ILE A 460 -16.76 20.82 -6.07
CA ILE A 460 -15.82 19.80 -5.65
C ILE A 460 -16.06 18.59 -6.55
N PHE A 461 -15.02 18.08 -7.21
CA PHE A 461 -15.08 16.86 -8.02
C PHE A 461 -14.44 15.72 -7.24
N ILE A 462 -15.17 14.62 -7.13
CA ILE A 462 -14.70 13.39 -6.51
C ILE A 462 -14.19 12.51 -7.64
N HIS A 463 -12.87 12.28 -7.67
CA HIS A 463 -12.19 11.62 -8.78
C HIS A 463 -12.31 12.43 -10.09
N ASN A 464 -11.17 12.76 -10.72
CA ASN A 464 -11.20 13.39 -12.03
C ASN A 464 -11.59 12.31 -13.05
N GLN A 465 -12.69 12.53 -13.79
CA GLN A 465 -13.01 11.76 -15.00
C GLN A 465 -11.92 11.95 -16.05
#